data_AF-A0A0B1SJ60-F1
#
_entry.id   AF-A0A0B1SJ60-F1
#
_cell.length_a   1.000
_cell.length_b   1.000
_cell.length_c   1.000
_cell.angle_alpha   90.00
_cell.angle_beta   90.00
_cell.angle_gamma   90.00
#
_symmetry.space_group_name_H-M   'P 1'
#
loop_
_entity.id
_entity.type
_entity.pdbx_description
1 polymer ?
#
loop_
_entity_poly.entity_id
_entity_poly.type
_entity_poly.pdbx_seq_one_letter_code
_entity_poly.pdbx_strand_id
1 'polypeptide(L)'
;MSAFKEKAIKKLLKFFRRDDRKLEHLKKDIDIVRPESWRRVDLSLRCGLSTDEAIERLHMYGPNKLTPPYTTPTWIKLLRNLFGMLQCSLEFV
;
A
#
# COMPACT_ATOMS: atom_id res chain seq x y z
N MET A 1 -11.64 32.66 5.71
CA MET A 1 -10.52 31.97 5.00
C MET A 1 -9.73 30.96 5.85
N SER A 2 -9.71 31.06 7.19
CA SER A 2 -8.94 30.15 8.07
C SER A 2 -9.47 28.70 8.11
N ALA A 3 -10.78 28.52 8.27
CA ALA A 3 -11.39 27.20 8.49
C ALA A 3 -11.25 26.21 7.30
N PHE A 4 -11.17 26.73 6.07
CA PHE A 4 -10.97 25.90 4.88
C PHE A 4 -9.55 25.35 4.81
N LYS A 5 -8.57 26.17 5.20
CA LYS A 5 -7.15 25.79 5.30
C LYS A 5 -6.94 24.71 6.35
N GLU A 6 -7.62 24.82 7.50
CA GLU A 6 -7.61 23.82 8.57
C GLU A 6 -8.22 22.47 8.14
N LYS A 7 -9.35 22.49 7.42
CA LYS A 7 -9.96 21.27 6.87
C LYS A 7 -9.06 20.59 5.84
N ALA A 8 -8.39 21.37 4.98
CA ALA A 8 -7.44 20.84 4.00
C ALA A 8 -6.23 20.19 4.68
N ILE A 9 -5.67 20.84 5.71
CA ILE A 9 -4.55 20.31 6.50
C ILE A 9 -4.94 19.02 7.22
N LYS A 10 -6.10 18.96 7.87
CA LYS A 10 -6.60 17.72 8.52
C LYS A 10 -6.81 16.58 7.51
N LYS A 11 -7.23 16.90 6.28
CA LYS A 11 -7.43 15.92 5.21
C LYS A 11 -6.09 15.37 4.70
N LEU A 12 -5.09 16.22 4.54
CA LEU A 12 -3.71 15.86 4.20
C LEU A 12 -3.08 14.99 5.28
N LEU A 13 -3.18 15.38 6.55
CA LEU A 13 -2.69 14.60 7.70
C LEU A 13 -3.33 13.20 7.75
N LYS A 14 -4.64 13.10 7.49
CA LYS A 14 -5.34 11.80 7.44
C LYS A 14 -4.88 10.93 6.26
N PHE A 15 -4.42 11.54 5.18
CA PHE A 15 -3.86 10.84 4.03
C PHE A 15 -2.49 10.24 4.37
N PHE A 16 -1.57 11.04 4.93
CA PHE A 16 -0.25 10.57 5.36
C PHE A 16 -0.32 9.52 6.47
N ARG A 17 -1.25 9.64 7.42
CA ARG A 17 -1.48 8.65 8.50
C ARG A 17 -1.90 7.27 7.96
N ARG A 18 -2.38 7.17 6.72
CA ARG A 18 -2.76 5.91 6.09
C ARG A 18 -1.54 5.13 5.58
N ASP A 19 -0.46 5.84 5.23
CA ASP A 19 0.81 5.25 4.79
C ASP A 19 1.71 4.85 5.96
N ASP A 20 1.58 5.48 7.14
CA ASP A 20 2.31 5.07 8.36
C ASP A 20 2.07 3.60 8.72
N ARG A 21 0.85 3.09 8.55
CA ARG A 21 0.53 1.67 8.79
C ARG A 21 1.24 0.72 7.84
N LYS A 22 1.48 1.14 6.59
CA LYS A 22 2.32 0.37 5.65
C LYS A 22 3.78 0.42 6.11
N LEU A 23 4.25 1.58 6.58
CA LEU A 23 5.61 1.75 7.07
C LEU A 23 5.89 0.89 8.31
N GLU A 24 4.92 0.76 9.22
CA GLU A 24 5.01 -0.13 10.40
C GLU A 24 5.13 -1.61 10.02
N HIS A 25 4.37 -2.05 9.01
CA HIS A 25 4.52 -3.40 8.45
C HIS A 25 5.93 -3.62 7.87
N LEU A 26 6.45 -2.67 7.10
CA LEU A 26 7.81 -2.77 6.53
C LEU A 26 8.91 -2.80 7.60
N LYS A 27 8.74 -2.06 8.71
CA LYS A 27 9.70 -2.07 9.82
C LYS A 27 9.79 -3.46 10.48
N LYS A 28 8.67 -4.17 10.55
CA LYS A 28 8.62 -5.54 11.11
C LYS A 28 9.45 -6.52 10.29
N ASP A 29 9.56 -6.31 8.98
CA ASP A 29 10.37 -7.15 8.10
C ASP A 29 11.88 -6.90 8.29
N ILE A 30 12.29 -5.69 8.68
CA ILE A 30 13.69 -5.34 8.97
C ILE A 30 14.20 -6.05 10.24
N ASP A 31 13.33 -6.24 11.24
CA ASP A 31 13.68 -7.01 12.44
C ASP A 31 13.98 -8.49 12.13
N ILE A 32 13.50 -9.01 11.00
CA ILE A 32 13.79 -10.37 10.50
C ILE A 32 15.17 -10.43 9.83
N VAL A 33 15.85 -9.32 9.54
CA VAL A 33 17.19 -9.31 8.91
C VAL A 33 18.33 -9.25 9.95
N ARG A 34 18.00 -9.11 11.24
CA ARG A 34 19.00 -9.09 12.32
C ARG A 34 19.79 -10.41 12.35
N PRO A 35 21.08 -10.41 12.71
CA PRO A 35 21.97 -11.58 12.62
C PRO A 35 21.56 -12.78 13.51
N GLU A 36 20.49 -12.67 14.28
CA GLU A 36 19.91 -13.76 15.09
C GLU A 36 18.78 -14.51 14.36
N SER A 37 18.28 -13.96 13.24
CA SER A 37 17.05 -14.40 12.58
C SER A 37 17.22 -15.63 11.68
N TRP A 38 18.45 -16.02 11.35
CA TRP A 38 18.76 -17.21 10.55
C TRP A 38 18.32 -18.50 11.23
N ARG A 39 18.08 -18.48 12.55
CA ARG A 39 17.46 -19.61 13.27
C ARG A 39 15.96 -19.73 13.04
N ARG A 40 15.32 -18.66 12.56
CA ARG A 40 13.88 -18.62 12.27
C ARG A 40 13.58 -18.89 10.80
N VAL A 41 14.53 -18.59 9.92
CA VAL A 41 14.44 -18.83 8.49
C VAL A 41 15.58 -19.75 8.13
N ASP A 42 15.27 -21.01 7.78
CA ASP A 42 16.25 -22.05 7.45
C ASP A 42 17.05 -21.66 6.19
N LEU A 43 18.07 -20.82 6.36
CA LEU A 43 18.96 -20.32 5.32
C LEU A 43 20.40 -20.63 5.71
N SER A 44 21.12 -21.32 4.83
CA SER A 44 22.56 -21.55 4.99
C SER A 44 23.34 -20.29 4.63
N LEU A 45 24.06 -19.69 5.59
CA LEU A 45 24.82 -18.43 5.40
C LEU A 45 25.86 -18.48 4.27
N ARG A 46 26.36 -19.68 3.94
CA ARG A 46 27.51 -19.88 3.04
C ARG A 46 27.11 -20.23 1.60
N CYS A 47 25.96 -20.85 1.41
CA CYS A 47 25.53 -21.39 0.11
C CYS A 47 24.15 -20.89 -0.35
N GLY A 48 23.40 -20.18 0.50
CA GLY A 48 22.06 -19.71 0.17
C GLY A 48 21.04 -20.86 0.13
N LEU A 49 20.00 -20.69 -0.71
CA LEU A 49 18.95 -21.66 -0.97
C LEU A 49 19.30 -22.52 -2.19
N SER A 50 18.88 -23.79 -2.20
CA SER A 50 18.91 -24.61 -3.41
C SER A 50 17.90 -24.09 -4.44
N THR A 51 18.13 -24.36 -5.73
CA THR A 51 17.24 -23.93 -6.83
C THR A 51 15.83 -24.51 -6.69
N ASP A 52 15.74 -25.77 -6.28
CA ASP A 52 14.45 -26.47 -6.11
C ASP A 52 13.64 -25.84 -4.96
N GLU A 53 14.32 -25.55 -3.85
CA GLU A 53 13.74 -24.91 -2.66
C GLU A 53 13.28 -23.46 -2.94
N ALA A 54 13.99 -22.77 -3.84
CA ALA A 54 13.63 -21.43 -4.28
C ALA A 54 12.35 -21.46 -5.14
N ILE A 55 12.20 -22.47 -6.00
CA ILE A 55 11.01 -22.68 -6.81
C ILE A 55 9.81 -23.01 -5.92
N GLU A 56 9.96 -23.93 -4.97
CA GLU A 56 8.89 -24.27 -4.01
C GLU A 56 8.42 -23.05 -3.23
N ARG A 57 9.35 -22.24 -2.70
CA ARG A 57 9.00 -20.98 -2.01
C ARG A 57 8.33 -19.97 -2.94
N LEU A 58 8.75 -19.88 -4.19
CA LEU A 58 8.12 -18.99 -5.18
C LEU A 58 6.67 -19.42 -5.47
N HIS A 59 6.39 -20.72 -5.54
CA HIS A 59 5.02 -21.23 -5.68
C HIS A 59 4.16 -20.97 -4.45
N MET A 60 4.73 -21.07 -3.25
CA MET A 60 4.01 -20.88 -1.99
C MET A 60 3.69 -19.41 -1.68
N TYR A 61 4.67 -18.51 -1.85
CA TYR A 61 4.52 -17.09 -1.48
C TYR A 61 4.14 -16.20 -2.67
N GLY A 62 4.33 -16.69 -3.90
CA GLY A 62 4.14 -15.90 -5.11
C GLY A 62 5.27 -14.90 -5.36
N PRO A 63 5.20 -14.15 -6.47
CA PRO A 63 6.24 -13.19 -6.83
C PRO A 63 6.29 -12.04 -5.82
N ASN A 64 7.51 -11.70 -5.35
CA ASN A 64 7.76 -10.54 -4.50
C ASN A 64 7.64 -9.23 -5.31
N LYS A 65 6.42 -8.91 -5.75
CA LYS A 65 6.10 -7.69 -6.48
C LYS A 65 4.87 -7.06 -5.84
N LEU A 66 4.96 -5.77 -5.54
CA LEU A 66 3.81 -5.02 -5.05
C LEU A 66 2.70 -5.07 -6.10
N THR A 67 1.55 -5.62 -5.71
CA THR A 67 0.37 -5.63 -6.55
C THR A 67 -0.08 -4.19 -6.78
N PRO A 68 -0.21 -3.73 -8.04
CA PRO A 68 -0.67 -2.38 -8.29
C PRO A 68 -2.05 -2.19 -7.65
N PRO A 69 -2.32 -1.00 -7.09
CA PRO A 69 -3.60 -0.76 -6.45
C PRO A 69 -4.73 -0.93 -7.47
N TYR A 70 -5.87 -1.46 -7.03
CA TYR A 70 -7.05 -1.59 -7.87
C TYR A 70 -7.42 -0.22 -8.47
N THR A 71 -7.29 -0.10 -9.79
CA THR A 71 -7.61 1.12 -10.51
C THR A 71 -9.07 1.10 -10.93
N THR A 72 -9.79 2.19 -10.63
CA THR A 72 -11.14 2.36 -11.17
C THR A 72 -11.05 2.66 -12.67
N PRO A 73 -11.88 2.01 -13.51
CA PRO A 73 -11.90 2.27 -14.94
C PRO A 73 -12.32 3.71 -15.23
N THR A 74 -11.82 4.26 -16.32
CA THR A 74 -11.94 5.70 -16.64
C THR A 74 -13.38 6.16 -16.80
N TRP A 75 -14.27 5.32 -17.34
CA TRP A 75 -15.68 5.66 -17.49
C TRP A 75 -16.40 5.84 -16.13
N ILE A 76 -16.02 5.07 -15.09
CA ILE A 76 -16.55 5.28 -13.74
C ILE A 76 -16.07 6.62 -13.17
N LYS A 77 -14.83 7.02 -13.48
CA LYS A 77 -14.31 8.34 -13.09
C LYS A 77 -15.06 9.47 -13.80
N LEU A 78 -15.42 9.27 -15.07
CA LEU A 78 -16.21 10.21 -15.86
C LEU A 78 -17.62 10.40 -15.29
N LEU A 79 -18.33 9.30 -15.03
CA LEU A 79 -19.68 9.34 -14.45
C LEU A 79 -19.69 10.01 -13.07
N ARG A 80 -18.67 9.75 -12.25
CA ARG A 80 -18.54 10.41 -10.94
C ARG A 80 -18.33 11.92 -11.06
N ASN A 81 -17.63 12.38 -12.09
CA ASN A 81 -17.42 13.81 -12.34
C ASN A 81 -18.70 14.49 -12.85
N LEU A 82 -19.45 13.83 -13.73
CA LEU A 82 -20.70 14.35 -14.30
C LEU A 82 -21.77 14.57 -13.22
N PHE A 83 -22.07 13.54 -12.41
CA PHE A 83 -23.12 13.65 -11.38
C PHE A 83 -22.67 14.41 -10.11
N GLY A 84 -21.36 14.51 -9.86
CA GLY A 84 -20.84 15.28 -8.72
C GLY A 84 -20.95 16.80 -8.90
N MET A 85 -20.85 17.31 -10.15
CA MET A 85 -20.95 18.74 -10.43
C MET A 85 -22.40 19.19 -10.67
N LEU A 86 -23.21 18.37 -11.33
CA LEU A 86 -24.61 18.69 -11.64
C LEU A 86 -25.50 18.82 -10.40
N GLN A 87 -25.22 18.05 -9.33
CA GLN A 87 -26.04 18.08 -8.12
C GLN A 87 -25.84 19.36 -7.29
N CYS A 88 -24.66 19.97 -7.30
CA CYS A 88 -24.40 21.24 -6.61
C CYS A 88 -25.08 22.45 -7.27
N SER A 89 -25.41 22.37 -8.56
CA SER A 89 -26.06 23.47 -9.29
C SER A 89 -27.58 23.49 -9.13
N LEU A 90 -28.18 22.34 -8.80
CA LEU A 90 -29.62 22.20 -8.61
C LEU A 90 -30.10 22.64 -7.22
N GLU A 91 -29.20 22.85 -6.26
CA GLU A 91 -29.52 23.40 -4.93
C GLU A 91 -29.48 24.94 -4.88
N PHE A 92 -29.15 25.61 -5.99
CA PHE A 92 -29.03 27.07 -6.10
C PHE A 92 -30.01 27.71 -7.11
N VAL A 93 -31.00 26.95 -7.60
CA VAL A 93 -32.14 27.45 -8.39
C VAL A 93 -33.43 27.20 -7.61
#